data_AF-W1XD71-F1
#
_entry.id   AF-W1XD71-F1
#
_cell.length_a   1.000
_cell.length_b   1.000
_cell.length_c   1.000
_cell.angle_alpha   90.00
_cell.angle_beta   90.00
_cell.angle_gamma   90.00
#
_symmetry.space_group_name_H-M   'P 1'
#
loop_
_entity.id
_entity.type
_entity.pdbx_description
1 polymer ?
#
loop_
_entity_poly.entity_id
_entity_poly.type
_entity_poly.pdbx_seq_one_letter_code
_entity_poly.pdbx_strand_id
1 'polypeptide(L)' 'FSRALATITDANVSVIITAGILTILGSGPVKGFAISLGVGVVVSMFTAITVSHFLLRLLIDCNFTNHPFWFGAN' A
#
# COMPACT_ATOMS: atom_id res chain seq x y z
N PHE A 1 2.07 14.51 0.47
CA PHE A 1 2.24 13.11 0.02
C PHE A 1 3.40 12.37 0.71
N SER A 2 4.55 13.00 0.98
CA SER A 2 5.72 12.32 1.60
C SER A 2 5.42 11.65 2.96
N ARG A 3 4.66 12.30 3.88
CA ARG A 3 4.27 11.69 5.15
C ARG A 3 3.33 10.50 5.02
N ALA A 4 2.40 10.53 4.06
CA ALA A 4 1.47 9.42 3.84
C ALA A 4 2.20 8.18 3.33
N LEU A 5 3.18 8.36 2.43
CA LEU A 5 4.03 7.25 1.98
C LEU A 5 4.88 6.70 3.13
N ALA A 6 5.44 7.56 3.98
CA ALA A 6 6.20 7.14 5.17
C ALA A 6 5.35 6.30 6.14
N THR A 7 4.11 6.72 6.42
CA THR A 7 3.17 5.97 7.26
C THR A 7 2.79 4.62 6.64
N ILE A 8 2.61 4.56 5.31
CA ILE A 8 2.33 3.30 4.61
C ILE A 8 3.53 2.36 4.69
N THR A 9 4.76 2.85 4.46
CA THR A 9 5.97 2.01 4.59
C THR A 9 6.17 1.48 6.01
N ASP A 10 6.01 2.33 7.04
CA ASP A 10 6.17 1.94 8.44
C ASP A 10 5.11 0.90 8.89
N ALA A 11 3.87 1.10 8.45
CA ALA A 11 2.78 0.14 8.67
C ALA A 11 3.08 -1.23 8.04
N ASN A 12 3.69 -1.29 6.85
CA ASN A 12 4.05 -2.57 6.24
C ASN A 12 5.27 -3.23 6.91
N VAL A 13 6.25 -2.43 7.37
CA VAL A 13 7.42 -2.93 8.11
C VAL A 13 7.01 -3.58 9.43
N SER A 14 6.09 -2.97 10.19
CA SER A 14 5.59 -3.57 11.44
C SER A 14 4.88 -4.92 11.22
N VAL A 15 4.19 -5.10 10.10
CA VAL A 15 3.56 -6.38 9.75
C VAL A 15 4.61 -7.44 9.37
N ILE A 16 5.68 -7.06 8.65
CA ILE A 16 6.80 -7.98 8.35
C ILE A 16 7.48 -8.44 9.65
N ILE A 17 7.69 -7.52 10.60
CA ILE A 17 8.23 -7.85 11.93
C ILE A 17 7.29 -8.83 12.65
N THR A 18 5.99 -8.54 12.64
CA THR A 18 4.96 -9.42 13.24
C THR A 18 4.97 -10.81 12.61
N ALA A 19 5.00 -10.90 11.27
CA ALA A 19 5.09 -12.17 10.54
C ALA A 19 6.39 -12.93 10.86
N GLY A 20 7.51 -12.23 10.99
CA GLY A 20 8.79 -12.81 11.42
C GLY A 20 8.70 -13.43 12.82
N ILE A 21 8.19 -12.68 13.79
CA ILE A 21 7.98 -13.15 15.17
C ILE A 21 7.05 -14.38 15.18
N LEU A 22 5.96 -14.32 14.41
CA LEU A 22 4.95 -15.37 14.31
C LEU A 22 5.48 -16.64 13.63
N THR A 23 6.46 -16.51 12.73
CA THR A 23 7.11 -17.66 12.07
C THR A 23 8.07 -18.39 13.01
N ILE A 24 8.68 -17.68 13.97
CA ILE A 24 9.66 -18.24 14.92
C ILE A 24 8.95 -18.84 16.15
N LEU A 25 7.94 -18.16 16.67
CA LEU A 25 7.19 -18.58 17.87
C LEU A 25 5.93 -19.40 17.56
N GLY A 26 5.47 -19.42 16.30
CA GLY A 26 4.23 -20.07 15.89
C GLY A 26 4.38 -21.57 15.61
N SER A 27 3.44 -22.36 16.12
CA SER A 27 3.34 -23.80 15.88
C SER A 27 2.45 -24.11 14.67
N GLY A 28 2.86 -25.09 13.85
CA GLY A 28 2.11 -25.72 12.75
C GLY A 28 1.25 -24.75 11.90
N PRO A 29 -0.06 -24.59 12.19
CA PRO A 29 -0.94 -23.69 11.45
C PRO A 29 -0.52 -22.21 11.44
N VAL A 30 0.01 -21.74 12.58
CA VAL A 30 0.35 -20.32 12.79
C VAL A 30 1.56 -19.91 11.93
N LYS A 31 2.49 -20.86 11.71
CA LYS A 31 3.64 -20.67 10.83
C LYS A 31 3.22 -20.53 9.36
N GLY A 32 2.23 -21.31 8.92
CA GLY A 32 1.65 -21.19 7.58
C GLY A 32 0.91 -19.86 7.37
N PHE A 33 0.18 -19.40 8.39
CA PHE A 33 -0.47 -18.09 8.39
C PHE A 33 0.56 -16.94 8.30
N ALA A 34 1.65 -17.02 9.05
CA ALA A 34 2.72 -16.03 9.05
C ALA A 34 3.37 -15.85 7.66
N ILE A 35 3.60 -16.97 6.95
CA ILE A 35 4.17 -16.94 5.60
C ILE A 35 3.20 -16.28 4.60
N SER A 36 1.91 -16.61 4.66
CA SER A 36 0.88 -15.99 3.81
C SER A 36 0.77 -14.48 4.05
N LEU A 37 0.80 -14.05 5.32
CA LEU A 37 0.86 -12.64 5.71
C LEU A 37 2.09 -11.93 5.12
N GLY A 38 3.27 -12.54 5.25
CA GLY A 38 4.52 -11.96 4.71
C GLY A 38 4.47 -11.75 3.20
N VAL A 39 4.01 -12.76 2.44
CA VAL A 39 3.83 -12.65 0.99
C VAL A 39 2.78 -11.59 0.63
N GLY A 40 1.67 -11.55 1.36
CA GLY A 40 0.61 -10.56 1.16
C GLY A 40 1.08 -9.12 1.34
N VAL A 41 1.93 -8.85 2.33
CA VAL A 41 2.50 -7.51 2.57
C VAL A 41 3.42 -7.08 1.43
N VAL A 42 4.28 -7.97 0.94
CA VAL A 42 5.19 -7.67 -0.18
C VAL A 42 4.39 -7.34 -1.44
N VAL A 43 3.37 -8.16 -1.76
CA VAL A 43 2.48 -7.92 -2.91
C VAL A 43 1.68 -6.63 -2.74
N SER A 44 1.22 -6.32 -1.53
CA SER A 44 0.49 -5.09 -1.20
C SER A 44 1.36 -3.84 -1.39
N MET A 45 2.59 -3.84 -0.87
CA MET A 45 3.56 -2.76 -1.07
C MET A 45 3.83 -2.50 -2.56
N PHE A 46 4.04 -3.56 -3.33
CA PHE A 46 4.25 -3.46 -4.77
C PHE A 46 3.01 -2.88 -5.48
N THR A 47 1.83 -3.37 -5.12
CA THR A 47 0.55 -2.90 -5.66
C THR A 47 0.31 -1.44 -5.29
N ALA A 48 0.57 -1.01 -4.05
CA ALA A 48 0.35 0.36 -3.61
C ALA A 48 1.17 1.37 -4.42
N ILE A 49 2.43 1.05 -4.73
CA ILE A 49 3.29 1.91 -5.56
C ILE A 49 2.77 1.95 -7.00
N THR A 50 2.55 0.78 -7.60
CA THR A 50 2.10 0.65 -9.00
C THR A 50 0.73 1.30 -9.21
N VAL A 51 -0.22 1.04 -8.31
CA VAL A 51 -1.58 1.60 -8.36
C VAL A 51 -1.56 3.10 -8.11
N SER A 52 -0.70 3.63 -7.24
CA SER A 52 -0.60 5.09 -7.06
C SER A 52 -0.18 5.78 -8.35
N HIS A 53 0.82 5.25 -9.05
CA HIS A 53 1.25 5.78 -10.35
C HIS A 53 0.19 5.59 -11.45
N PHE A 54 -0.46 4.42 -11.47
CA PHE A 54 -1.50 4.11 -12.44
C PHE A 54 -2.74 4.99 -12.24
N LEU A 55 -3.20 5.14 -11.00
CA LEU A 55 -4.34 5.97 -10.62
C LEU A 55 -4.07 7.43 -10.98
N LEU A 56 -2.87 7.97 -10.70
CA LEU A 56 -2.50 9.33 -11.10
C LEU A 56 -2.51 9.51 -12.62
N ARG A 57 -1.98 8.55 -13.38
CA ARG A 57 -2.05 8.57 -14.85
C ARG A 57 -3.50 8.51 -15.35
N LEU A 58 -4.30 7.61 -14.80
CA LEU A 58 -5.72 7.49 -15.12
C LEU A 58 -6.48 8.77 -14.79
N LEU A 59 -6.21 9.43 -13.67
CA LEU A 59 -6.86 10.69 -13.30
C LEU A 59 -6.54 11.82 -14.30
N ILE A 60 -5.29 11.84 -14.78
CA ILE A 60 -4.83 12.80 -15.80
C ILE A 60 -5.47 12.47 -17.16
N ASP A 61 -5.49 11.21 -17.58
CA ASP A 61 -6.12 10.76 -18.84
C ASP A 61 -7.65 10.91 -18.83
N CYS A 62 -8.29 10.69 -17.69
CA CYS A 62 -9.73 10.92 -17.50
C CYS A 62 -10.10 12.41 -17.51
N ASN A 63 -9.14 13.32 -17.62
CA ASN A 63 -9.36 14.73 -17.93
C ASN A 63 -10.42 15.41 -17.02
N PHE A 64 -10.45 15.06 -15.73
CA PHE A 64 -11.37 15.67 -14.76
C PHE A 64 -11.03 17.16 -14.48
N THR A 65 -9.93 17.67 -15.07
CA THR A 65 -9.52 19.08 -15.04
C THR A 65 -10.18 19.92 -16.14
N ASN A 66 -11.12 19.39 -16.93
CA ASN A 66 -11.83 20.17 -17.97
C ASN A 66 -13.19 20.77 -17.56
N HIS A 67 -13.53 20.80 -16.27
CA HIS A 67 -14.55 21.75 -15.78
C HIS A 67 -13.91 22.85 -14.93
N PRO A 68 -13.56 24.01 -15.52
CA PRO A 68 -12.94 25.15 -14.83
C PRO A 68 -13.83 25.80 -13.75
N PHE A 69 -15.06 25.32 -13.54
CA PHE A 69 -16.01 25.85 -12.56
C PHE A 69 -15.71 25.45 -11.11
N TRP A 70 -15.05 24.31 -10.88
CA TRP A 70 -14.75 23.85 -9.51
C TRP A 70 -13.37 24.31 -8.98
N PHE A 71 -12.57 25.02 -9.80
CA PHE A 71 -11.20 25.41 -9.45
C PHE A 71 -11.05 26.83 -8.89
N GLY A 72 -12.15 27.56 -8.64
CA GLY A 72 -12.10 28.83 -7.92
C GLY A 72 -11.26 29.93 -8.61
N ALA A 73 -11.33 30.01 -9.94
CA ALA A 73 -10.81 31.14 -10.69
C ALA A 73 -11.97 32.13 -10.96
N ASN A 74 -12.10 33.10 -10.05
CA ASN A 74 -12.96 34.30 -10.08
C ASN A 74 -14.45 34.12 -10.43
#